data_AF-A0A8H5BLG8-F1
#
_entry.id   AF-A0A8H5BLG8-F1
#
_cell.length_a   1.000
_cell.length_b   1.000
_cell.length_c   1.000
_cell.angle_alpha   90.00
_cell.angle_beta   90.00
_cell.angle_gamma   90.00
#
_symmetry.space_group_name_H-M   'P 1'
#
loop_
_entity.id
_entity.type
_entity.pdbx_description
1 polymer ?
#
loop_
_entity_poly.entity_id
_entity_poly.type
_entity_poly.pdbx_seq_one_letter_code
_entity_poly.pdbx_strand_id
1 'polypeptide(L)'
;MAESITTETRSTEEMLTAYGSYPFDTDEAYQQGLASILSGPSWGPNASQDAQEEIIRRTRVFYFNRVLGGSITIEQAREYEASLKSDPASAATNENRVLSFAELKELIETGNVDKIPNNKVIPEGLNDAPPSQSTAPARKKPWETVETHEST
;
A
#
# COMPACT_ATOMS: atom_id res chain seq x y z
N MET A 1 -18.02 44.30 31.35
CA MET A 1 -18.67 44.10 30.04
C MET A 1 -17.58 44.26 28.98
N ALA A 2 -17.20 43.16 28.35
CA ALA A 2 -16.40 43.03 27.11
C ALA A 2 -16.26 41.50 26.89
N GLU A 3 -17.34 40.85 26.42
CA GLU A 3 -17.56 40.52 25.01
C GLU A 3 -16.66 39.37 24.55
N SER A 4 -17.27 38.20 24.58
CA SER A 4 -16.79 36.90 24.14
C SER A 4 -16.53 36.89 22.63
N ILE A 5 -15.33 36.47 22.23
CA ILE A 5 -15.06 36.02 20.86
C ILE A 5 -14.83 34.51 20.88
N THR A 6 -15.92 33.75 20.82
CA THR A 6 -15.90 32.33 20.48
C THR A 6 -15.68 32.22 18.97
N THR A 7 -14.42 32.16 18.53
CA THR A 7 -14.10 31.77 17.15
C THR A 7 -13.93 30.26 17.11
N GLU A 8 -14.91 29.63 16.48
CA GLU A 8 -15.04 28.21 16.13
C GLU A 8 -13.73 27.61 15.57
N THR A 9 -12.93 26.99 16.44
CA THR A 9 -11.90 26.02 16.04
C THR A 9 -12.62 24.76 15.57
N ARG A 10 -12.83 24.60 14.25
CA ARG A 10 -13.05 23.26 13.68
C ARG A 10 -11.95 22.35 14.23
N SER A 11 -12.33 21.22 14.80
CA SER A 11 -11.47 20.37 15.61
C SER A 11 -10.15 20.10 14.89
N THR A 12 -9.02 20.51 15.46
CA THR A 12 -7.69 20.34 14.85
C THR A 12 -7.42 18.88 14.48
N GLU A 13 -7.95 17.95 15.27
CA GLU A 13 -7.92 16.50 15.00
C GLU A 13 -8.64 16.10 13.71
N GLU A 14 -9.79 16.69 13.41
CA GLU A 14 -10.53 16.43 12.16
C GLU A 14 -9.77 17.00 10.97
N MET A 15 -9.15 18.17 11.15
CA MET A 15 -8.30 18.75 10.11
C MET A 15 -7.05 17.92 9.85
N LEU A 16 -6.38 17.42 10.89
CA LEU A 16 -5.22 16.53 10.76
C LEU A 16 -5.61 15.21 10.08
N THR A 17 -6.77 14.66 10.42
CA THR A 17 -7.31 13.45 9.78
C THR A 17 -7.62 13.69 8.31
N ALA A 18 -8.24 14.84 7.98
CA ALA A 18 -8.51 15.24 6.60
C ALA A 18 -7.21 15.50 5.81
N TYR A 19 -6.19 16.08 6.44
CA TYR A 19 -4.85 16.26 5.87
C TYR A 19 -4.20 14.92 5.53
N GLY A 20 -4.24 13.95 6.46
CA GLY A 20 -3.71 12.60 6.23
C GLY A 20 -4.45 11.83 5.14
N SER A 21 -5.75 12.06 5.00
CA SER A 21 -6.60 11.39 4.01
C SER A 21 -6.58 12.07 2.63
N TYR A 22 -5.97 13.26 2.51
CA TYR A 22 -5.98 14.02 1.26
C TYR A 22 -5.04 13.41 0.21
N PRO A 23 -5.50 13.16 -1.02
CA PRO A 23 -4.69 12.50 -2.05
C PRO A 23 -3.79 13.49 -2.79
N PHE A 24 -2.76 14.02 -2.11
CA PHE A 24 -1.79 14.95 -2.68
C PHE A 24 -1.06 14.40 -3.92
N ASP A 25 -0.97 13.07 -4.08
CA ASP A 25 -0.27 12.44 -5.20
C ASP A 25 -1.11 12.41 -6.49
N THR A 26 -2.44 12.53 -6.39
CA THR A 26 -3.33 12.52 -7.58
C THR A 26 -3.87 13.90 -7.93
N ASP A 27 -3.68 14.89 -7.08
CA ASP A 27 -4.13 16.26 -7.31
C ASP A 27 -3.19 16.98 -8.29
N GLU A 28 -3.66 17.18 -9.52
CA GLU A 28 -2.89 17.83 -10.58
C GLU A 28 -2.51 19.28 -10.25
N ALA A 29 -3.41 20.05 -9.63
CA ALA A 29 -3.16 21.45 -9.30
C ALA A 29 -2.06 21.58 -8.24
N TYR A 30 -2.10 20.71 -7.23
CA TYR A 30 -1.06 20.59 -6.22
C TYR A 30 0.27 20.15 -6.85
N GLN A 31 0.27 19.11 -7.70
CA GLN A 31 1.49 18.61 -8.33
C GLN A 31 2.16 19.63 -9.26
N GLN A 32 1.37 20.38 -10.04
CA GLN A 32 1.90 21.48 -10.85
C GLN A 32 2.53 22.57 -9.98
N GLY A 33 1.88 22.95 -8.87
CA GLY A 33 2.43 23.90 -7.91
C GLY A 33 3.71 23.39 -7.23
N LEU A 34 3.73 22.11 -6.84
CA LEU A 34 4.88 21.45 -6.27
C LEU A 34 6.05 21.43 -7.26
N ALA A 35 5.82 21.04 -8.52
CA ALA A 35 6.85 21.03 -9.56
C ALA A 35 7.52 22.41 -9.74
N SER A 36 6.75 23.50 -9.66
CA SER A 36 7.31 24.85 -9.68
C SER A 36 8.24 25.13 -8.50
N ILE A 37 7.90 24.64 -7.29
CA ILE A 37 8.73 24.79 -6.09
C ILE A 37 9.99 23.91 -6.16
N LEU A 38 9.85 22.69 -6.67
CA LEU A 38 10.95 21.72 -6.84
C LEU A 38 11.90 22.12 -7.98
N SER A 39 11.46 22.94 -8.93
CA SER A 39 12.33 23.50 -9.97
C SER A 39 13.15 24.70 -9.48
N GLY A 40 12.88 25.20 -8.28
CA GLY A 40 13.56 26.35 -7.70
C GLY A 40 14.98 26.02 -7.19
N PRO A 41 15.83 27.05 -7.02
CA PRO A 41 17.23 26.89 -6.61
C PRO A 41 17.40 26.29 -5.20
N SER A 42 16.35 26.29 -4.39
CA SER A 42 16.27 25.68 -3.06
C SER A 42 16.17 24.15 -3.09
N TRP A 43 15.78 23.56 -4.22
CA TRP A 43 15.74 22.12 -4.43
C TRP A 43 16.92 21.69 -5.32
N GLY A 44 18.12 21.74 -4.72
CA GLY A 44 19.34 21.31 -5.39
C GLY A 44 19.63 19.82 -5.20
N PRO A 45 20.49 19.21 -6.04
CA PRO A 45 20.96 17.84 -5.87
C PRO A 45 21.74 17.59 -4.56
N ASN A 46 22.06 18.65 -3.81
CA ASN A 46 22.72 18.59 -2.50
C ASN A 46 21.74 18.69 -1.31
N ALA A 47 20.43 18.79 -1.54
CA ALA A 47 19.46 18.81 -0.45
C ALA A 47 19.40 17.43 0.22
N SER A 48 19.57 17.38 1.54
CA SER A 48 19.36 16.14 2.30
C SER A 48 17.89 15.70 2.22
N GLN A 49 17.66 14.39 2.31
CA GLN A 49 16.32 13.81 2.27
C GLN A 49 15.36 14.47 3.29
N ASP A 50 15.85 14.76 4.50
CA ASP A 50 15.08 15.45 5.54
C ASP A 50 14.62 16.86 5.11
N ALA A 51 15.49 17.61 4.44
CA ALA A 51 15.16 18.94 3.92
C ALA A 51 14.12 18.85 2.79
N GLN A 52 14.20 17.82 1.95
CA GLN A 52 13.21 17.55 0.91
C GLN A 52 11.84 17.21 1.51
N GLU A 53 11.81 16.33 2.51
CA GLU A 53 10.60 15.97 3.26
C GLU A 53 9.98 17.20 3.94
N GLU A 54 10.81 18.10 4.48
CA GLU A 54 10.35 19.33 5.09
C GLU A 54 9.75 20.31 4.07
N ILE A 55 10.38 20.48 2.90
CA ILE A 55 9.83 21.32 1.82
C ILE A 55 8.50 20.77 1.32
N ILE A 56 8.39 19.45 1.14
CA ILE A 56 7.14 18.79 0.74
C ILE A 56 6.07 19.04 1.80
N ARG A 57 6.37 18.82 3.08
CA ARG A 57 5.43 19.07 4.19
C ARG A 57 4.94 20.51 4.23
N ARG A 58 5.85 21.48 4.12
CA ARG A 58 5.51 22.91 4.10
C ARG A 58 4.55 23.22 2.94
N THR A 59 4.80 22.65 1.77
CA THR A 59 3.94 22.82 0.59
C THR A 59 2.56 22.19 0.80
N ARG A 60 2.50 20.96 1.34
CA ARG A 60 1.24 20.27 1.66
C ARG A 60 0.38 21.08 2.63
N VAL A 61 0.97 21.51 3.75
CA VAL A 61 0.27 22.31 4.78
C VAL A 61 -0.21 23.64 4.20
N PHE A 62 0.64 24.32 3.41
CA PHE A 62 0.25 25.57 2.76
C PHE A 62 -0.93 25.38 1.81
N TYR A 63 -0.88 24.36 0.95
CA TYR A 63 -1.96 24.06 0.01
C TYR A 63 -3.25 23.68 0.74
N PHE A 64 -3.15 22.80 1.73
CA PHE A 64 -4.28 22.37 2.55
C PHE A 64 -4.97 23.56 3.23
N ASN A 65 -4.19 24.42 3.88
CA ASN A 65 -4.71 25.61 4.55
C ASN A 65 -5.33 26.60 3.55
N ARG A 66 -4.72 26.74 2.36
CA ARG A 66 -5.21 27.65 1.31
C ARG A 66 -6.50 27.17 0.66
N VAL A 67 -6.62 25.87 0.35
CA VAL A 67 -7.70 25.32 -0.48
C VAL A 67 -8.85 24.79 0.37
N LEU A 68 -8.55 24.05 1.44
CA LEU A 68 -9.57 23.44 2.31
C LEU A 68 -9.96 24.33 3.48
N GLY A 69 -9.34 25.51 3.63
CA GLY A 69 -9.58 26.42 4.74
C GLY A 69 -9.11 25.84 6.08
N GLY A 70 -8.07 25.00 6.04
CA GLY A 70 -7.43 24.45 7.23
C GLY A 70 -6.57 25.49 7.97
N SER A 71 -6.39 25.28 9.28
CA SER A 71 -5.43 26.04 10.10
C SER A 71 -4.46 25.10 10.81
N ILE A 72 -3.85 24.18 10.05
CA ILE A 72 -2.86 23.24 10.59
C ILE A 72 -1.48 23.88 10.54
N THR A 73 -0.67 23.70 11.59
CA THR A 73 0.72 24.16 11.59
C THR A 73 1.69 23.11 11.04
N ILE A 74 2.87 23.55 10.60
CA ILE A 74 3.92 22.64 10.09
C ILE A 74 4.34 21.64 11.17
N GLU A 75 4.35 22.06 12.44
CA GLU A 75 4.68 21.21 13.59
C GLU A 75 3.65 20.11 13.79
N GLN A 76 2.36 20.45 13.78
CA GLN A 76 1.27 19.47 13.92
C GLN A 76 1.27 18.44 12.79
N ALA A 77 1.48 18.88 11.54
CA ALA A 77 1.62 17.98 10.40
C ALA A 77 2.85 17.07 10.54
N ARG A 78 3.97 17.61 11.05
CA ARG A 78 5.19 16.83 11.29
C ARG A 78 4.96 15.75 12.36
N GLU A 79 4.33 16.10 13.46
CA GLU A 79 4.00 15.15 14.54
C GLU A 79 3.05 14.06 14.05
N TYR A 80 2.05 14.43 13.25
CA TYR A 80 1.11 13.49 12.64
C TYR A 80 1.76 12.56 11.60
N GLU A 81 2.66 13.08 10.77
CA GLU A 81 3.45 12.23 9.86
C GLU A 81 4.45 11.36 10.60
N ALA A 82 5.05 11.87 11.69
CA ALA A 82 5.96 11.11 12.54
C ALA A 82 5.21 9.98 13.26
N SER A 83 3.99 10.23 13.75
CA SER A 83 3.17 9.17 14.35
C SER A 83 2.77 8.11 13.33
N LEU A 84 2.40 8.49 12.09
CA LEU A 84 2.19 7.54 10.99
C LEU A 84 3.43 6.71 10.64
N LYS A 85 4.63 7.32 10.70
CA LYS A 85 5.90 6.61 10.44
C LYS A 85 6.35 5.74 11.61
N SER A 86 6.00 6.13 12.85
CA SER A 86 6.32 5.39 14.07
C SER A 86 5.29 4.30 14.40
N ASP A 87 4.12 4.32 13.77
CA ASP A 87 3.08 3.32 13.95
C ASP A 87 3.08 2.32 12.77
N PRO A 88 3.80 1.18 12.86
CA PRO A 88 3.78 0.15 11.83
C PRO A 88 2.41 -0.54 11.69
N ALA A 89 1.38 -0.13 12.45
CA ALA A 89 0.10 -0.83 12.58
C ALA A 89 -1.05 -0.27 11.72
N SER A 90 -0.88 0.82 10.96
CA SER A 90 -1.91 1.36 10.05
C SER A 90 -1.74 0.97 8.57
N ALA A 91 -0.96 -0.06 8.27
CA ALA A 91 -1.01 -0.78 7.00
C ALA A 91 -1.92 -2.01 7.12
N ALA A 92 -3.15 -1.82 7.61
CA ALA A 92 -4.16 -2.86 7.61
C ALA A 92 -4.64 -3.06 6.16
N THR A 93 -4.44 -4.29 5.67
CA THR A 93 -4.77 -4.82 4.33
C THR A 93 -3.65 -4.67 3.30
N ASN A 94 -2.57 -5.42 3.48
CA ASN A 94 -1.63 -5.59 2.37
C ASN A 94 -1.09 -7.02 2.34
N GLU A 95 -1.93 -7.92 1.83
CA GLU A 95 -1.59 -9.22 1.25
C GLU A 95 -0.41 -9.17 0.24
N ASN A 96 0.05 -7.98 -0.13
CA ASN A 96 1.17 -7.72 -1.02
C ASN A 96 2.31 -6.89 -0.37
N ARG A 97 2.39 -6.75 0.96
CA ARG A 97 3.51 -6.06 1.63
C ARG A 97 4.77 -6.91 1.53
N VAL A 98 5.73 -6.48 0.71
CA VAL A 98 7.09 -7.05 0.73
C VAL A 98 7.80 -6.64 2.02
N LEU A 99 8.07 -7.62 2.90
CA LEU A 99 8.88 -7.42 4.10
C LEU A 99 10.37 -7.49 3.73
N SER A 100 11.23 -6.77 4.46
CA SER A 100 12.69 -6.89 4.32
C SER A 100 13.16 -8.29 4.72
N PHE A 101 14.27 -8.76 4.14
CA PHE A 101 14.84 -10.07 4.47
C PHE A 101 15.14 -10.24 5.97
N ALA A 102 15.60 -9.17 6.62
CA ALA A 102 15.85 -9.19 8.07
C ALA A 102 14.56 -9.39 8.86
N GLU A 103 13.47 -8.76 8.43
CA GLU A 103 12.15 -8.82 9.05
C GLU A 103 11.50 -10.20 8.84
N LEU A 104 11.61 -10.77 7.62
CA LEU A 104 11.21 -12.16 7.36
C LEU A 104 11.97 -13.16 8.25
N LYS A 105 13.29 -13.00 8.37
CA LYS A 105 14.12 -13.90 9.17
C LYS A 105 13.69 -13.89 10.64
N GLU A 106 13.44 -12.71 11.17
CA GLU A 106 12.95 -12.54 12.54
C GLU A 106 11.57 -13.17 12.73
N LEU A 107 10.63 -13.01 11.78
CA LEU A 107 9.32 -13.65 11.86
C LEU A 107 9.40 -15.18 11.86
N ILE A 108 10.35 -15.76 11.13
CA ILE A 108 10.59 -17.21 11.12
C ILE A 108 11.23 -17.66 12.45
N GLU A 109 12.26 -16.95 12.92
CA GLU A 109 12.96 -17.27 14.19
C GLU A 109 12.04 -17.14 15.40
N THR A 110 11.13 -16.17 15.40
CA THR A 110 10.18 -15.92 16.49
C THR A 110 8.92 -16.78 16.40
N GLY A 111 8.77 -17.59 15.35
CA GLY A 111 7.61 -18.47 15.14
C GLY A 111 6.32 -17.74 14.72
N ASN A 112 6.39 -16.47 14.33
CA ASN A 112 5.25 -15.67 13.87
C ASN A 112 4.99 -15.86 12.36
N VAL A 113 4.95 -17.11 11.89
CA VAL A 113 4.83 -17.46 10.47
C VAL A 113 3.48 -17.11 9.84
N ASP A 114 2.43 -16.97 10.64
CA ASP A 114 1.11 -16.49 10.20
C ASP A 114 1.10 -15.04 9.70
N LYS A 115 2.10 -14.24 10.12
CA LYS A 115 2.24 -12.84 9.69
C LYS A 115 3.01 -12.69 8.37
N ILE A 116 3.49 -13.79 7.80
CA ILE A 116 4.24 -13.77 6.54
C ILE A 116 3.25 -13.56 5.37
N PRO A 117 3.44 -12.52 4.55
CA PRO A 117 2.62 -12.27 3.37
C PRO A 117 2.61 -13.48 2.43
N ASN A 118 1.47 -13.76 1.80
CA ASN A 118 1.28 -14.88 0.87
C ASN A 118 1.52 -16.29 1.45
N ASN A 119 1.51 -16.44 2.78
CA ASN A 119 1.59 -17.77 3.39
C ASN A 119 0.29 -18.55 3.15
N LYS A 120 0.32 -19.54 2.25
CA LYS A 120 -0.85 -20.38 1.96
C LYS A 120 -0.96 -21.45 3.04
N VAL A 121 -2.07 -21.44 3.79
CA VAL A 121 -2.41 -22.53 4.72
C VAL A 121 -2.60 -23.79 3.90
N ILE A 122 -1.68 -24.74 4.04
CA ILE A 122 -1.84 -26.08 3.48
C ILE A 122 -2.74 -26.82 4.48
N PRO A 123 -3.98 -27.19 4.10
CA PRO A 123 -4.83 -27.94 5.01
C PRO A 123 -4.18 -29.28 5.36
N GLU A 124 -4.19 -29.63 6.64
CA GLU A 124 -3.84 -30.98 7.13
C GLU A 124 -4.93 -31.98 6.74
N GLY A 125 -5.09 -32.21 5.44
CA GLY A 125 -6.06 -33.14 4.88
C GLY A 125 -5.42 -33.95 3.77
N LEU A 126 -5.45 -35.27 3.91
CA LEU A 126 -5.23 -36.16 2.76
C LEU A 126 -6.43 -35.98 1.83
N ASN A 127 -6.18 -35.77 0.54
CA ASN A 127 -7.25 -35.59 -0.45
C ASN A 127 -8.19 -36.81 -0.42
N ASP A 128 -9.43 -36.62 0.06
CA ASP A 128 -10.44 -37.68 0.19
C ASP A 128 -11.14 -37.98 -1.14
N ALA A 129 -10.88 -37.18 -2.18
CA ALA A 129 -11.44 -37.43 -3.50
C ALA A 129 -10.96 -38.80 -4.01
N PRO A 130 -11.87 -39.65 -4.51
CA PRO A 130 -11.47 -40.90 -5.15
C PRO A 130 -10.53 -40.58 -6.32
N PRO A 131 -9.47 -41.38 -6.54
CA PRO A 131 -8.52 -41.13 -7.62
C PRO A 131 -9.27 -41.08 -8.96
N SER A 132 -8.91 -40.11 -9.80
CA SER A 132 -9.50 -39.95 -11.14
C SER A 132 -9.41 -41.26 -11.93
N GLN A 133 -10.55 -41.82 -12.30
CA GLN A 133 -10.63 -42.99 -13.17
C GLN A 133 -10.30 -42.57 -14.61
N SER A 134 -9.34 -43.27 -15.23
CA SER A 134 -8.99 -43.04 -16.63
C SER A 134 -10.17 -43.38 -17.53
N THR A 135 -10.80 -42.38 -18.14
CA THR A 135 -11.86 -42.54 -19.16
C THR A 135 -11.27 -42.63 -20.58
N ALA A 136 -9.94 -42.71 -20.70
CA ALA A 136 -9.29 -42.76 -22.00
C ALA A 136 -9.64 -44.08 -22.73
N PRO A 137 -10.22 -44.04 -23.94
CA PRO A 137 -10.41 -45.25 -24.72
C PRO A 137 -9.04 -45.85 -25.05
N ALA A 138 -8.91 -47.17 -24.90
CA ALA A 138 -7.69 -47.86 -25.28
C ALA A 138 -7.39 -47.54 -26.76
N ARG A 139 -6.27 -46.85 -27.02
CA ARG A 139 -5.84 -46.61 -28.39
C ARG A 139 -5.57 -47.97 -29.02
N LYS A 140 -6.36 -48.30 -30.04
CA LYS A 140 -6.13 -49.49 -30.86
C LYS A 140 -4.73 -49.41 -31.40
N LYS A 141 -4.01 -50.52 -31.27
CA LYS A 141 -2.64 -50.57 -31.76
C LYS A 141 -2.72 -50.58 -33.30
N PRO A 142 -1.77 -49.97 -34.01
CA PRO A 142 -1.88 -49.78 -35.47
C PRO A 142 -1.99 -51.09 -36.27
N TRP A 143 -1.61 -52.22 -35.67
CA TRP A 143 -1.81 -53.56 -36.24
C TRP A 143 -3.23 -54.13 -36.08
N GLU A 144 -4.10 -53.54 -35.26
CA GLU A 144 -5.52 -53.94 -35.15
C GLU A 144 -6.41 -53.31 -36.23
N THR A 145 -5.86 -52.44 -37.09
CA THR A 145 -6.62 -51.73 -38.13
C THR A 145 -6.42 -52.33 -39.52
N VAL A 146 -5.66 -53.42 -39.65
CA VAL A 146 -5.24 -54.00 -40.94
C VAL A 146 -5.93 -55.32 -41.33
N GLU A 147 -6.87 -55.85 -40.53
CA GLU A 147 -7.56 -57.11 -40.85
C GLU A 147 -9.08 -56.94 -41.07
N THR A 148 -9.46 -56.17 -42.10
CA THR A 148 -10.77 -56.35 -42.75
C THR A 148 -10.65 -56.12 -44.25
N HIS A 149 -9.86 -56.97 -44.91
CA HIS A 149 -9.91 -57.16 -46.37
C HIS A 149 -9.83 -58.66 -46.69
N GLU A 150 -10.80 -59.42 -46.17
CA GLU A 150 -11.27 -60.66 -46.80
C GLU A 150 -12.26 -60.27 -47.89
N SER A 151 -11.97 -60.62 -49.16
CA SER A 151 -12.93 -61.05 -50.20
C SER A 151 -12.41 -60.70 -51.60
N THR A 152 -11.78 -61.65 -52.28
CA THR A 152 -12.23 -62.25 -53.56
C THR A 152 -11.23 -63.32 -53.98
#